data_AF-A0A099Z712-F1
#
_entry.id   AF-A0A099Z712-F1
#
_cell.length_a   1.000
_cell.length_b   1.000
_cell.length_c   1.000
_cell.angle_alpha   90.00
_cell.angle_beta   90.00
_cell.angle_gamma   90.00
#
_symmetry.space_group_name_H-M   'P 1'
#
loop_
_entity.id
_entity.type
_entity.pdbx_description
1 polymer ?
#
loop_
_entity_poly.entity_id
_entity_poly.type
_entity_poly.pdbx_seq_one_letter_code
_entity_poly.pdbx_strand_id
1 'polypeptide(L)'
;KLIVAVEQDEIPRLKGLYERGLQNNVRDLKLIGAEEIKAKEPFCRGLMALDSPYTGIVNYRQVAQSYAEDFKEAGGTILTDFEVTNMEMATESSSESEDGLKYPVVVRNSKGEEVSCGHVVTCAGLHSDRLAEISGCSPEPRIVPFRGDYLVLKPEKCYMVKGNIYPVPNPRFPFLGFHFTPRMDGSVWLGPNAVLAFKREGYKLLDFSPTDFLDAVLYSGLWKLVLRNLSYGLGEMYRACSLSAQVKQLQRFIPEVTVNDIVRGPSGVRAQALDSDGNLVDDFVFDGGSGDIGSRILHVRNAPSPAATSSLAIARMIADEVKQRFEL
;
A
#
# COMPACT_ATOMS: atom_id res chain seq x y z
N LYS A 1 -12.11 12.92 -10.55
CA LYS A 1 -11.75 13.05 -9.12
C LYS A 1 -11.63 14.51 -8.77
N LEU A 2 -12.20 14.95 -7.66
CA LEU A 2 -11.96 16.27 -7.08
C LEU A 2 -11.05 16.15 -5.86
N ILE A 3 -9.98 16.93 -5.82
CA ILE A 3 -9.22 17.18 -4.59
C ILE A 3 -9.68 18.54 -4.06
N VAL A 4 -10.37 18.56 -2.94
CA VAL A 4 -11.16 19.72 -2.49
C VAL A 4 -10.49 20.39 -1.30
N ALA A 5 -10.28 21.70 -1.41
CA ALA A 5 -9.93 22.57 -0.29
C ALA A 5 -11.22 23.09 0.36
N VAL A 6 -11.38 22.82 1.66
CA VAL A 6 -12.52 23.25 2.48
C VAL A 6 -12.13 24.37 3.45
N GLU A 7 -10.83 24.61 3.66
CA GLU A 7 -10.29 25.71 4.47
C GLU A 7 -9.35 26.60 3.66
N GLN A 8 -9.19 27.87 4.08
CA GLN A 8 -8.37 28.84 3.36
C GLN A 8 -6.87 28.47 3.32
N ASP A 9 -6.35 27.83 4.37
CA ASP A 9 -4.94 27.42 4.45
C ASP A 9 -4.61 26.24 3.53
N GLU A 10 -5.62 25.53 3.03
CA GLU A 10 -5.47 24.41 2.09
C GLU A 10 -5.26 24.89 0.64
N ILE A 11 -5.70 26.11 0.30
CA ILE A 11 -5.64 26.64 -1.08
C ILE A 11 -4.21 26.75 -1.63
N PRO A 12 -3.22 27.30 -0.90
CA PRO A 12 -1.85 27.34 -1.40
C PRO A 12 -1.28 25.95 -1.69
N ARG A 13 -1.60 24.96 -0.84
CA ARG A 13 -1.18 23.56 -1.04
C ARG A 13 -1.85 22.93 -2.27
N LEU A 14 -3.14 23.22 -2.48
CA LEU A 14 -3.88 22.78 -3.67
C LEU A 14 -3.28 23.34 -4.97
N LYS A 15 -2.90 24.63 -4.98
CA LYS A 15 -2.22 25.26 -6.12
C LYS A 15 -0.85 24.64 -6.39
N GLY A 16 -0.07 24.36 -5.34
CA GLY A 16 1.20 23.63 -5.49
C GLY A 16 1.00 22.21 -6.05
N LEU A 17 -0.12 21.54 -5.74
CA LEU A 17 -0.46 20.25 -6.36
C LEU A 17 -0.83 20.39 -7.84
N TYR A 18 -1.52 21.46 -8.22
CA TYR A 18 -1.81 21.75 -9.62
C TYR A 18 -0.50 21.95 -10.41
N GLU A 19 0.42 22.78 -9.90
CA GLU A 19 1.72 23.03 -10.53
C GLU A 19 2.53 21.73 -10.71
N ARG A 20 2.62 20.89 -9.67
CA ARG A 20 3.27 19.57 -9.79
C ARG A 20 2.55 18.66 -10.79
N GLY A 21 1.22 18.71 -10.85
CA GLY A 21 0.44 17.97 -11.83
C GLY A 21 0.76 18.37 -13.27
N LEU A 22 0.95 19.68 -13.53
CA LEU A 22 1.40 20.17 -14.83
C LEU A 22 2.81 19.69 -15.18
N GLN A 23 3.75 19.75 -14.22
CA GLN A 23 5.11 19.24 -14.40
C GLN A 23 5.14 17.73 -14.71
N ASN A 24 4.22 16.97 -14.10
CA ASN A 24 4.05 15.54 -14.34
C ASN A 24 3.19 15.21 -15.57
N ASN A 25 2.85 16.20 -16.40
CA ASN A 25 2.04 16.04 -17.62
C ASN A 25 0.67 15.38 -17.36
N VAL A 26 0.04 15.67 -16.21
CA VAL A 26 -1.31 15.16 -15.92
C VAL A 26 -2.32 15.85 -16.84
N ARG A 27 -2.92 15.05 -17.72
CA ARG A 27 -3.86 15.50 -18.76
C ARG A 27 -5.12 16.15 -18.17
N ASP A 28 -5.53 17.25 -18.79
CA ASP A 28 -6.77 17.99 -18.53
C ASP A 28 -7.03 18.35 -17.06
N LEU A 29 -5.95 18.54 -16.30
CA LEU A 29 -6.00 18.97 -14.92
C LEU A 29 -6.48 20.43 -14.83
N LYS A 30 -7.48 20.72 -13.98
CA LYS A 30 -8.07 22.06 -13.85
C LYS A 30 -8.25 22.46 -12.39
N LEU A 31 -8.05 23.74 -12.10
CA LEU A 31 -8.53 24.35 -10.85
C LEU A 31 -9.95 24.86 -11.09
N ILE A 32 -10.87 24.49 -10.21
CA ILE A 32 -12.29 24.85 -10.29
C ILE A 32 -12.77 25.52 -9.00
N GLY A 33 -13.75 26.42 -9.13
CA GLY A 33 -14.35 27.13 -8.01
C GLY A 33 -15.50 26.39 -7.33
N ALA A 34 -16.05 26.96 -6.26
CA ALA A 34 -17.16 26.39 -5.48
C ALA A 34 -18.41 26.04 -6.33
N GLU A 35 -18.80 26.91 -7.27
CA GLU A 35 -19.95 26.68 -8.14
C GLU A 35 -19.75 25.47 -9.07
N GLU A 36 -18.55 25.31 -9.62
CA GLU A 36 -18.19 24.17 -10.48
C GLU A 36 -18.07 22.86 -9.68
N ILE A 37 -17.57 22.93 -8.44
CA ILE A 37 -17.58 21.79 -7.51
C ILE A 37 -19.01 21.32 -7.33
N LYS A 38 -19.93 22.23 -6.98
CA LYS A 38 -21.35 21.91 -6.77
C LYS A 38 -22.03 21.41 -8.04
N ALA A 39 -21.67 21.91 -9.21
CA ALA A 39 -22.19 21.40 -10.48
C ALA A 39 -21.79 19.93 -10.73
N LYS A 40 -20.55 19.55 -10.39
CA LYS A 40 -20.03 18.18 -10.55
C LYS A 40 -20.50 17.23 -9.44
N GLU A 41 -20.38 17.66 -8.19
CA GLU A 41 -20.71 16.92 -6.97
C GLU A 41 -21.70 17.77 -6.14
N PRO A 42 -23.02 17.65 -6.38
CA PRO A 42 -24.05 18.55 -5.80
C PRO A 42 -24.09 18.61 -4.28
N PHE A 43 -23.64 17.54 -3.61
CA PHE A 43 -23.61 17.43 -2.15
C PHE A 43 -22.25 17.80 -1.55
N CYS A 44 -21.24 18.02 -2.40
CA CYS A 44 -19.90 18.41 -1.97
C CYS A 44 -19.80 19.93 -1.86
N ARG A 45 -19.23 20.41 -0.75
CA ARG A 45 -18.81 21.80 -0.58
C ARG A 45 -17.29 21.92 -0.57
N GLY A 46 -16.81 23.06 -1.04
CA GLY A 46 -15.39 23.42 -1.02
C GLY A 46 -15.19 24.85 -1.50
N LEU A 47 -14.05 25.44 -1.12
CA LEU A 47 -13.62 26.77 -1.55
C LEU A 47 -13.02 26.73 -2.96
N MET A 48 -12.25 25.67 -3.24
CA MET A 48 -11.57 25.43 -4.51
C MET A 48 -11.27 23.94 -4.64
N ALA A 49 -11.20 23.41 -5.86
CA ALA A 49 -10.80 22.03 -6.08
C ALA A 49 -9.89 21.87 -7.29
N LEU A 50 -9.09 20.81 -7.24
CA LEU A 50 -8.35 20.29 -8.38
C LEU A 50 -9.17 19.17 -9.02
N ASP A 51 -9.63 19.42 -10.24
CA ASP A 51 -10.36 18.46 -11.06
C ASP A 51 -9.39 17.64 -11.90
N SER A 52 -9.35 16.34 -11.62
CA SER A 52 -8.54 15.34 -12.31
C SER A 52 -9.48 14.35 -13.01
N PRO A 53 -9.81 14.56 -14.30
CA PRO A 53 -10.88 13.84 -14.99
C PRO A 53 -10.54 12.38 -15.30
N TYR A 54 -9.27 12.06 -15.52
CA TYR A 54 -8.81 10.70 -15.87
C TYR A 54 -8.53 9.79 -14.67
N THR A 55 -8.79 10.24 -13.44
CA THR A 55 -8.66 9.35 -12.28
C THR A 55 -9.82 8.37 -12.23
N GLY A 56 -9.51 7.09 -12.37
CA GLY A 56 -10.47 5.99 -12.27
C GLY A 56 -10.38 5.20 -10.97
N ILE A 57 -11.16 4.13 -10.93
CA ILE A 57 -11.18 3.07 -9.92
C ILE A 57 -11.04 1.73 -10.64
N VAL A 58 -10.51 0.72 -9.97
CA VAL A 58 -10.30 -0.60 -10.58
C VAL A 58 -10.49 -1.71 -9.56
N ASN A 59 -10.96 -2.86 -10.03
CA ASN A 59 -11.02 -4.08 -9.23
C ASN A 59 -9.66 -4.79 -9.29
N TYR A 60 -8.78 -4.52 -8.33
CA TYR A 60 -7.45 -5.13 -8.29
C TYR A 60 -7.46 -6.65 -8.08
N ARG A 61 -8.55 -7.24 -7.56
CA ARG A 61 -8.70 -8.70 -7.54
C ARG A 61 -8.78 -9.25 -8.96
N GLN A 62 -9.59 -8.62 -9.81
CA GLN A 62 -9.71 -9.03 -11.21
C GLN A 62 -8.41 -8.77 -11.99
N VAL A 63 -7.73 -7.66 -11.72
CA VAL A 63 -6.40 -7.39 -12.32
C VAL A 63 -5.40 -8.48 -11.94
N ALA A 64 -5.31 -8.86 -10.66
CA ALA A 64 -4.41 -9.92 -10.22
C ALA A 64 -4.77 -11.30 -10.81
N GLN A 65 -6.06 -11.60 -10.95
CA GLN A 65 -6.52 -12.83 -11.62
C GLN A 65 -6.12 -12.85 -13.10
N SER A 66 -6.28 -11.73 -13.82
CA SER A 66 -5.84 -11.59 -15.20
C SER A 66 -4.33 -11.80 -15.34
N TYR A 67 -3.52 -11.18 -14.47
CA TYR A 67 -2.07 -11.42 -14.48
C TYR A 67 -1.70 -12.88 -14.21
N ALA A 68 -2.45 -13.55 -13.34
CA ALA A 68 -2.24 -14.96 -13.05
C ALA A 68 -2.63 -15.87 -14.24
N GLU A 69 -3.63 -15.49 -15.03
CA GLU A 69 -4.01 -16.17 -16.28
C GLU A 69 -2.92 -15.96 -17.34
N ASP A 70 -2.54 -14.71 -17.61
CA ASP A 70 -1.48 -14.35 -18.56
C ASP A 70 -0.15 -15.09 -18.23
N PHE A 71 0.20 -15.17 -16.94
CA PHE A 71 1.41 -15.87 -16.49
C PHE A 71 1.35 -17.37 -16.76
N LYS A 72 0.19 -18.02 -16.57
CA LYS A 72 0.03 -19.45 -16.86
C LYS A 72 0.03 -19.72 -18.36
N GLU A 73 -0.60 -18.87 -19.16
CA GLU A 73 -0.58 -18.97 -20.63
C GLU A 73 0.83 -18.86 -21.20
N ALA A 74 1.69 -18.05 -20.55
CA ALA A 74 3.11 -17.96 -20.84
C ALA A 74 3.94 -19.18 -20.37
N GLY A 75 3.31 -20.20 -19.76
CA GLY A 75 3.97 -21.42 -19.27
C GLY A 75 4.39 -21.36 -17.79
N GLY A 76 4.04 -20.30 -17.07
CA GLY A 76 4.31 -20.17 -15.63
C GLY A 76 3.45 -21.11 -14.77
N THR A 77 3.99 -21.50 -13.62
CA THR A 77 3.26 -22.31 -12.63
C THR A 77 3.00 -21.49 -11.37
N ILE A 78 1.76 -21.54 -10.87
CA ILE A 78 1.37 -20.86 -9.63
C ILE A 78 1.14 -21.91 -8.55
N LEU A 79 1.94 -21.84 -7.50
CA LEU A 79 1.79 -22.67 -6.30
C LEU A 79 1.13 -21.83 -5.20
N THR A 80 -0.08 -22.19 -4.80
CA THR A 80 -0.74 -21.64 -3.61
C THR A 80 -0.45 -22.52 -2.40
N ASP A 81 -0.73 -22.02 -1.20
CA ASP A 81 -0.47 -22.75 0.06
C ASP A 81 1.00 -23.18 0.26
N PHE A 82 1.91 -22.40 -0.35
CA PHE A 82 3.36 -22.55 -0.30
C PHE A 82 3.98 -21.32 0.40
N GLU A 83 3.89 -21.29 1.73
CA GLU A 83 4.51 -20.24 2.55
C GLU A 83 6.01 -20.50 2.65
N VAL A 84 6.83 -19.66 2.00
CA VAL A 84 8.29 -19.78 2.02
C VAL A 84 8.82 -19.52 3.43
N THR A 85 9.57 -20.47 3.97
CA THR A 85 10.19 -20.40 5.31
C THR A 85 11.71 -20.45 5.27
N ASN A 86 12.31 -20.94 4.18
CA ASN A 86 13.75 -20.97 4.00
C ASN A 86 14.15 -20.86 2.52
N MET A 87 15.31 -20.27 2.24
CA MET A 87 15.97 -20.23 0.94
C MET A 87 17.46 -20.44 1.16
N GLU A 88 18.02 -21.47 0.55
CA GLU A 88 19.44 -21.80 0.70
C GLU A 88 20.04 -22.27 -0.63
N MET A 89 21.37 -22.24 -0.71
CA MET A 89 22.07 -22.94 -1.78
C MET A 89 21.93 -24.45 -1.55
N ALA A 90 21.71 -25.21 -2.63
CA ALA A 90 21.79 -26.66 -2.57
C ALA A 90 23.19 -27.04 -2.04
N THR A 91 23.23 -27.78 -0.94
CA THR A 91 24.43 -28.51 -0.55
C THR A 91 24.63 -29.60 -1.61
N GLU A 92 25.82 -29.69 -2.21
CA GLU A 92 26.14 -30.61 -3.31
C GLU A 92 25.35 -31.92 -3.18
N SER A 93 24.37 -32.14 -4.04
CA SER A 93 23.65 -33.40 -4.04
C SER A 93 24.63 -34.48 -4.47
N SER A 94 24.56 -35.62 -3.77
CA SER A 94 25.14 -36.92 -4.14
C SER A 94 25.33 -37.04 -5.65
N SER A 95 26.51 -37.55 -6.04
CA SER A 95 27.12 -37.69 -7.38
C SER A 95 26.27 -38.28 -8.53
N GLU A 96 24.94 -38.27 -8.46
CA GLU A 96 23.99 -38.88 -9.39
C GLU A 96 22.92 -37.90 -9.93
N SER A 97 22.86 -36.63 -9.52
CA SER A 97 21.91 -35.66 -10.10
C SER A 97 22.60 -34.65 -11.02
N GLU A 98 22.46 -34.79 -12.34
CA GLU A 98 22.95 -33.83 -13.34
C GLU A 98 22.33 -32.42 -13.19
N ASP A 99 21.19 -32.29 -12.50
CA ASP A 99 20.49 -31.01 -12.27
C ASP A 99 21.05 -30.13 -11.13
N GLY A 100 21.93 -30.68 -10.27
CA GLY A 100 22.43 -30.02 -9.04
C GLY A 100 23.22 -28.72 -9.28
N LEU A 101 23.68 -28.47 -10.51
CA LEU A 101 24.35 -27.22 -10.91
C LEU A 101 23.42 -26.25 -11.67
N LYS A 102 22.31 -26.72 -12.23
CA LYS A 102 21.42 -25.92 -13.08
C LYS A 102 20.44 -25.08 -12.25
N TYR A 103 20.00 -25.59 -11.11
CA TYR A 103 19.05 -24.93 -10.21
C TYR A 103 19.56 -24.94 -8.76
N PRO A 104 20.62 -24.17 -8.47
CA PRO A 104 21.36 -24.27 -7.22
C PRO A 104 20.66 -23.60 -6.02
N VAL A 105 19.53 -22.92 -6.20
CA VAL A 105 18.77 -22.31 -5.09
C VAL A 105 17.59 -23.21 -4.73
N VAL A 106 17.52 -23.66 -3.48
CA VAL A 106 16.41 -24.44 -2.93
C VAL A 106 15.53 -23.55 -2.08
N VAL A 107 14.26 -23.47 -2.43
CA VAL A 107 13.24 -22.73 -1.68
C VAL A 107 12.33 -23.73 -0.99
N ARG A 108 12.21 -23.62 0.34
CA ARG A 108 11.38 -24.52 1.16
C ARG A 108 10.17 -23.81 1.72
N ASN A 109 9.05 -24.54 1.81
CA ASN A 109 7.87 -24.05 2.49
C ASN A 109 7.72 -24.57 3.93
N SER A 110 6.68 -24.07 4.62
CA SER A 110 6.33 -24.46 5.99
C SER A 110 5.93 -25.93 6.18
N LYS A 111 5.68 -26.67 5.10
CA LYS A 111 5.34 -28.11 5.09
C LYS A 111 6.52 -29.02 4.73
N GLY A 112 7.68 -28.44 4.40
CA GLY A 112 8.86 -29.17 3.94
C GLY A 112 8.86 -29.51 2.44
N GLU A 113 7.95 -28.94 1.66
CA GLU A 113 7.99 -29.05 0.19
C GLU A 113 9.08 -28.11 -0.36
N GLU A 114 9.75 -28.54 -1.44
CA GLU A 114 10.91 -27.84 -2.01
C GLU A 114 10.69 -27.49 -3.48
N VAL A 115 11.22 -26.34 -3.88
CA VAL A 115 11.35 -25.93 -5.28
C VAL A 115 12.78 -25.49 -5.54
N SER A 116 13.44 -26.13 -6.50
CA SER A 116 14.77 -25.73 -6.96
C SER A 116 14.68 -24.76 -8.14
N CYS A 117 15.49 -23.71 -8.11
CA CYS A 117 15.50 -22.68 -9.15
C CYS A 117 16.90 -22.08 -9.36
N GLY A 118 17.07 -21.35 -10.46
CA GLY A 118 18.32 -20.64 -10.75
C GLY A 118 18.43 -19.31 -9.99
N HIS A 119 17.30 -18.60 -9.89
CA HIS A 119 17.20 -17.26 -9.32
C HIS A 119 15.85 -17.09 -8.61
N VAL A 120 15.81 -16.22 -7.60
CA VAL A 120 14.59 -15.89 -6.84
C VAL A 120 14.34 -14.39 -6.89
N VAL A 121 13.09 -14.01 -7.14
CA VAL A 121 12.62 -12.63 -6.99
C VAL A 121 11.50 -12.62 -5.96
N THR A 122 11.65 -11.84 -4.89
CA THR A 122 10.62 -11.79 -3.84
C THR A 122 9.88 -10.46 -3.85
N CYS A 123 8.54 -10.53 -3.90
CA CYS A 123 7.64 -9.38 -3.78
C CYS A 123 6.66 -9.57 -2.60
N ALA A 124 7.19 -9.88 -1.41
CA ALA A 124 6.40 -10.40 -0.28
C ALA A 124 5.64 -9.35 0.55
N GLY A 125 5.56 -8.10 0.10
CA GLY A 125 4.75 -7.04 0.71
C GLY A 125 4.99 -6.89 2.22
N LEU A 126 3.99 -7.24 3.02
CA LEU A 126 4.01 -7.17 4.48
C LEU A 126 5.08 -8.02 5.17
N HIS A 127 5.70 -8.98 4.46
CA HIS A 127 6.74 -9.86 4.99
C HIS A 127 8.07 -9.72 4.24
N SER A 128 8.22 -8.65 3.46
CA SER A 128 9.39 -8.48 2.58
C SER A 128 10.73 -8.32 3.32
N ASP A 129 10.74 -7.70 4.49
CA ASP A 129 11.91 -7.62 5.38
C ASP A 129 12.26 -8.99 5.98
N ARG A 130 11.29 -9.75 6.51
CA ARG A 130 11.52 -11.09 7.07
C ARG A 130 12.07 -12.06 6.04
N LEU A 131 11.51 -12.01 4.82
CA LEU A 131 11.96 -12.88 3.75
C LEU A 131 13.37 -12.50 3.25
N ALA A 132 13.74 -11.22 3.35
CA ALA A 132 15.10 -10.77 3.11
C ALA A 132 16.08 -11.23 4.20
N GLU A 133 15.67 -11.22 5.48
CA GLU A 133 16.49 -11.72 6.59
C GLU A 133 16.80 -13.22 6.45
N ILE A 134 15.87 -14.02 5.89
CA ILE A 134 16.10 -15.46 5.62
C ILE A 134 17.32 -15.69 4.72
N SER A 135 17.56 -14.81 3.73
CA SER A 135 18.74 -14.88 2.84
C SER A 135 19.97 -14.16 3.39
N GLY A 136 19.92 -13.70 4.65
CA GLY A 136 21.01 -12.99 5.31
C GLY A 136 21.08 -11.50 5.00
N CYS A 137 20.03 -10.88 4.45
CA CYS A 137 19.99 -9.42 4.29
C CYS A 137 19.93 -8.70 5.64
N SER A 138 20.20 -7.40 5.61
CA SER A 138 19.93 -6.51 6.74
C SER A 138 18.43 -6.55 7.15
N PRO A 139 18.09 -6.49 8.45
CA PRO A 139 16.69 -6.31 8.88
C PRO A 139 16.10 -4.95 8.47
N GLU A 140 16.93 -4.02 7.95
CA GLU A 140 16.50 -2.71 7.46
C GLU A 140 16.38 -2.67 5.92
N PRO A 141 15.36 -2.00 5.36
CA PRO A 141 14.28 -1.34 6.08
C PRO A 141 13.30 -2.34 6.71
N ARG A 142 12.75 -1.95 7.86
CA ARG A 142 11.77 -2.77 8.59
C ARG A 142 10.36 -2.41 8.14
N ILE A 143 9.48 -3.41 8.02
CA ILE A 143 8.09 -3.20 7.66
C ILE A 143 7.24 -3.02 8.91
N VAL A 144 6.64 -1.83 9.02
CA VAL A 144 5.65 -1.51 10.04
C VAL A 144 4.26 -1.54 9.43
N PRO A 145 3.33 -2.37 9.94
CA PRO A 145 1.99 -2.48 9.37
C PRO A 145 1.08 -1.34 9.84
N PHE A 146 0.57 -0.56 8.89
CA PHE A 146 -0.47 0.44 9.15
C PHE A 146 -1.80 -0.03 8.58
N ARG A 147 -2.77 -0.29 9.46
CA ARG A 147 -4.13 -0.63 9.06
C ARG A 147 -4.91 0.62 8.71
N GLY A 148 -5.60 0.58 7.58
CA GLY A 148 -6.60 1.55 7.19
C GLY A 148 -7.99 0.92 7.16
N ASP A 149 -8.85 1.38 8.04
CA ASP A 149 -10.26 1.00 8.12
C ASP A 149 -11.09 1.90 7.21
N TYR A 150 -11.98 1.29 6.44
CA TYR A 150 -12.97 2.00 5.64
C TYR A 150 -14.33 1.96 6.34
N LEU A 151 -15.12 3.00 6.10
CA LEU A 151 -16.56 2.98 6.27
C LEU A 151 -17.21 2.81 4.90
N VAL A 152 -18.46 2.43 4.85
CA VAL A 152 -19.25 2.34 3.61
C VAL A 152 -20.53 3.13 3.81
N LEU A 153 -20.90 3.96 2.83
CA LEU A 153 -22.21 4.60 2.83
C LEU A 153 -23.29 3.54 2.62
N LYS A 154 -24.40 3.70 3.34
CA LYS A 154 -25.60 2.89 3.09
C LYS A 154 -26.09 3.10 1.65
N PRO A 155 -26.62 2.05 0.99
CA PRO A 155 -27.02 2.12 -0.42
C PRO A 155 -27.95 3.30 -0.73
N GLU A 156 -28.90 3.60 0.15
CA GLU A 156 -29.86 4.70 0.00
C GLU A 156 -29.23 6.09 0.10
N LYS A 157 -27.93 6.21 0.44
CA LYS A 157 -27.17 7.46 0.53
C LYS A 157 -26.04 7.58 -0.50
N CYS A 158 -25.75 6.51 -1.26
CA CYS A 158 -24.68 6.52 -2.25
C CYS A 158 -24.86 7.60 -3.34
N TYR A 159 -26.09 8.06 -3.59
CA TYR A 159 -26.38 9.15 -4.55
C TYR A 159 -25.67 10.48 -4.22
N MET A 160 -25.21 10.66 -2.98
CA MET A 160 -24.50 11.86 -2.54
C MET A 160 -23.11 12.00 -3.19
N VAL A 161 -22.53 10.91 -3.70
CA VAL A 161 -21.17 10.88 -4.24
C VAL A 161 -21.21 10.34 -5.66
N LYS A 162 -20.95 11.20 -6.65
CA LYS A 162 -20.92 10.79 -8.06
C LYS A 162 -19.54 10.35 -8.52
N GLY A 163 -18.49 10.85 -7.87
CA GLY A 163 -17.09 10.61 -8.21
C GLY A 163 -16.17 10.63 -7.00
N ASN A 164 -14.87 10.44 -7.26
CA ASN A 164 -13.86 10.45 -6.20
C ASN A 164 -13.70 11.85 -5.59
N ILE A 165 -13.91 12.00 -4.28
CA ILE A 165 -13.72 13.26 -3.54
C ILE A 165 -12.63 13.06 -2.48
N TYR A 166 -11.55 13.83 -2.58
CA TYR A 166 -10.34 13.69 -1.78
C TYR A 166 -10.05 15.01 -1.07
N PRO A 167 -9.51 14.99 0.16
CA PRO A 167 -9.03 16.19 0.83
C PRO A 167 -7.71 16.64 0.19
N VAL A 168 -7.32 17.91 0.38
CA VAL A 168 -5.95 18.35 0.09
C VAL A 168 -4.98 17.58 1.01
N PRO A 169 -4.00 16.84 0.44
CA PRO A 169 -3.00 16.12 1.22
C PRO A 169 -2.29 16.99 2.25
N ASN A 170 -2.13 16.48 3.46
CA ASN A 170 -1.27 17.08 4.46
C ASN A 170 0.19 16.64 4.19
N PRO A 171 1.14 17.55 3.96
CA PRO A 171 2.54 17.18 3.71
C PRO A 171 3.18 16.34 4.81
N ARG A 172 2.73 16.49 6.08
CA ARG A 172 3.23 15.69 7.20
C ARG A 172 2.71 14.25 7.17
N PHE A 173 1.55 14.02 6.58
CA PHE A 173 0.86 12.71 6.54
C PHE A 173 0.09 12.55 5.22
N PRO A 174 0.78 12.39 4.08
CA PRO A 174 0.15 12.40 2.76
C PRO A 174 -0.79 11.21 2.53
N PHE A 175 -0.62 10.14 3.30
CA PHE A 175 -1.41 8.91 3.24
C PHE A 175 -2.69 8.94 4.08
N LEU A 176 -2.96 10.07 4.76
CA LEU A 176 -4.00 10.24 5.76
C LEU A 176 -5.06 11.23 5.27
N GLY A 177 -6.31 10.77 5.22
CA GLY A 177 -7.43 11.60 4.79
C GLY A 177 -8.63 10.75 4.39
N PHE A 178 -9.83 11.19 4.77
CA PHE A 178 -11.04 10.50 4.36
C PHE A 178 -11.35 10.79 2.90
N HIS A 179 -11.28 9.76 2.06
CA HIS A 179 -11.70 9.84 0.67
C HIS A 179 -13.12 9.33 0.54
N PHE A 180 -13.92 9.93 -0.33
CA PHE A 180 -15.14 9.33 -0.83
C PHE A 180 -14.80 8.65 -2.16
N THR A 181 -14.89 7.33 -2.21
CA THR A 181 -14.48 6.53 -3.35
C THR A 181 -15.65 5.63 -3.78
N PRO A 182 -16.39 6.01 -4.85
CA PRO A 182 -17.32 5.09 -5.49
C PRO A 182 -16.61 3.82 -5.94
N ARG A 183 -17.31 2.70 -5.91
CA ARG A 183 -16.83 1.39 -6.31
C ARG A 183 -17.56 0.92 -7.56
N MET A 184 -16.99 -0.07 -8.24
CA MET A 184 -17.57 -0.64 -9.46
C MET A 184 -18.94 -1.31 -9.22
N ASP A 185 -19.23 -1.72 -7.98
CA ASP A 185 -20.51 -2.31 -7.55
C ASP A 185 -21.55 -1.27 -7.10
N GLY A 186 -21.24 0.03 -7.21
CA GLY A 186 -22.10 1.12 -6.77
C GLY A 186 -22.02 1.46 -5.28
N SER A 187 -21.26 0.69 -4.47
CA SER A 187 -20.98 1.07 -3.08
C SER A 187 -20.05 2.29 -3.04
N VAL A 188 -20.11 3.08 -1.97
CA VAL A 188 -19.22 4.22 -1.77
C VAL A 188 -18.44 4.01 -0.48
N TRP A 189 -17.12 3.89 -0.60
CA TRP A 189 -16.23 3.69 0.53
C TRP A 189 -15.70 5.03 1.03
N LEU A 190 -15.60 5.16 2.35
CA LEU A 190 -15.15 6.35 3.04
C LEU A 190 -13.88 6.02 3.83
N GLY A 191 -12.79 6.76 3.60
CA GLY A 191 -11.51 6.53 4.27
C GLY A 191 -10.36 6.31 3.28
N PRO A 192 -9.30 5.59 3.68
CA PRO A 192 -9.14 4.95 4.98
C PRO A 192 -8.70 5.94 6.08
N ASN A 193 -8.89 5.57 7.34
CA ASN A 193 -8.07 6.13 8.43
C ASN A 193 -6.65 5.50 8.37
N ALA A 194 -5.75 5.85 9.29
CA ALA A 194 -4.51 5.09 9.48
C ALA A 194 -4.24 4.87 10.96
N VAL A 195 -4.13 3.60 11.34
CA VAL A 195 -3.79 3.17 12.69
C VAL A 195 -2.68 2.13 12.64
N LEU A 196 -1.82 2.12 13.65
CA LEU A 196 -0.81 1.08 13.78
C LEU A 196 -1.51 -0.28 14.00
N ALA A 197 -1.12 -1.30 13.23
CA ALA A 197 -1.57 -2.66 13.45
C ALA A 197 -0.59 -3.40 14.34
N PHE A 198 -1.09 -4.26 15.24
CA PHE A 198 -0.26 -5.10 16.12
C PHE A 198 -0.03 -6.51 15.55
N LYS A 199 -0.30 -6.67 14.25
CA LYS A 199 -0.08 -7.88 13.45
C LYS A 199 0.12 -7.43 12.01
N ARG A 200 1.08 -8.03 11.28
CA ARG A 200 1.35 -7.71 9.87
C ARG A 200 0.11 -7.91 9.00
N GLU A 201 -0.60 -9.01 9.23
CA GLU A 201 -1.90 -9.30 8.63
C GLU A 201 -3.05 -9.02 9.61
N GLY A 202 -2.99 -7.88 10.30
CA GLY A 202 -3.99 -7.46 11.28
C GLY A 202 -5.16 -6.73 10.64
N TYR A 203 -6.05 -7.46 9.96
CA TYR A 203 -7.20 -6.86 9.27
C TYR A 203 -8.35 -6.50 10.22
N LYS A 204 -8.41 -7.08 11.42
CA LYS A 204 -9.44 -6.77 12.43
C LYS A 204 -8.89 -5.87 13.53
N LEU A 205 -9.81 -5.20 14.25
CA LEU A 205 -9.48 -4.34 15.40
C LEU A 205 -8.68 -5.06 16.49
N LEU A 206 -8.99 -6.33 16.72
CA LEU A 206 -8.44 -7.16 17.79
C LEU A 206 -7.37 -8.14 17.29
N ASP A 207 -6.98 -8.08 16.02
CA ASP A 207 -5.92 -8.95 15.51
C ASP A 207 -4.60 -8.53 16.15
N PHE A 208 -3.99 -9.47 16.86
CA PHE A 208 -2.78 -9.24 17.64
C PHE A 208 -1.82 -10.41 17.43
N SER A 209 -0.54 -10.11 17.26
CA SER A 209 0.53 -11.10 17.21
C SER A 209 1.60 -10.71 18.22
N PRO A 210 1.88 -11.52 19.26
CA PRO A 210 2.92 -11.22 20.23
C PRO A 210 4.29 -11.02 19.58
N THR A 211 4.61 -11.79 18.54
CA THR A 211 5.88 -11.69 17.82
C THR A 211 5.96 -10.37 17.05
N ASP A 212 4.95 -10.01 16.27
CA ASP A 212 4.93 -8.75 15.51
C ASP A 212 4.88 -7.53 16.45
N PHE A 213 4.18 -7.65 17.58
CA PHE A 213 4.11 -6.59 18.59
C PHE A 213 5.48 -6.34 19.24
N LEU A 214 6.17 -7.40 19.68
CA LEU A 214 7.51 -7.27 20.24
C LEU A 214 8.50 -6.75 19.19
N ASP A 215 8.41 -7.25 17.96
CA ASP A 215 9.22 -6.81 16.81
C ASP A 215 9.06 -5.30 16.54
N ALA A 216 7.82 -4.80 16.62
CA ALA A 216 7.52 -3.38 16.46
C ALA A 216 8.01 -2.55 17.66
N VAL A 217 7.73 -2.99 18.90
CA VAL A 217 8.08 -2.26 20.13
C VAL A 217 9.58 -2.23 20.39
N LEU A 218 10.33 -3.25 20.01
CA LEU A 218 11.78 -3.25 20.17
C LEU A 218 12.49 -2.42 19.10
N TYR A 219 11.80 -2.02 18.04
CA TYR A 219 12.39 -1.26 16.96
C TYR A 219 12.48 0.24 17.28
N SER A 220 13.70 0.76 17.34
CA SER A 220 13.98 2.17 17.68
C SER A 220 13.39 3.16 16.66
N GLY A 221 13.36 2.79 15.37
CA GLY A 221 12.77 3.61 14.31
C GLY A 221 11.29 3.89 14.55
N LEU A 222 10.52 2.91 15.06
CA LEU A 222 9.11 3.11 15.37
C LEU A 222 8.92 4.15 16.48
N TRP A 223 9.73 4.09 17.54
CA TRP A 223 9.65 5.07 18.62
C TRP A 223 9.98 6.47 18.16
N LYS A 224 11.02 6.64 17.32
CA LYS A 224 11.35 7.93 16.71
C LYS A 224 10.17 8.48 15.89
N LEU A 225 9.54 7.62 15.08
CA LEU A 225 8.35 7.98 14.30
C LEU A 225 7.16 8.39 15.20
N VAL A 226 6.87 7.61 16.24
CA VAL A 226 5.75 7.86 17.16
C VAL A 226 5.98 9.15 17.95
N LEU A 227 7.18 9.35 18.52
CA LEU A 227 7.51 10.55 19.30
C LEU A 227 7.44 11.82 18.45
N ARG A 228 7.89 11.76 17.19
CA ARG A 228 7.80 12.88 16.24
C ARG A 228 6.34 13.25 15.92
N ASN A 229 5.42 12.29 16.02
CA ASN A 229 4.05 12.42 15.55
C ASN A 229 2.98 12.16 16.64
N LEU A 230 3.34 12.27 17.92
CA LEU A 230 2.54 11.79 19.05
C LEU A 230 1.15 12.43 19.11
N SER A 231 1.07 13.75 18.96
CA SER A 231 -0.18 14.51 18.97
C SER A 231 -1.15 14.06 17.86
N TYR A 232 -0.60 13.75 16.69
CA TYR A 232 -1.36 13.27 15.55
C TYR A 232 -1.80 11.81 15.72
N GLY A 233 -0.91 10.94 16.21
CA GLY A 233 -1.22 9.52 16.49
C GLY A 233 -2.36 9.37 17.49
N LEU A 234 -2.36 10.16 18.58
CA LEU A 234 -3.46 10.19 19.54
C LEU A 234 -4.78 10.66 18.90
N GLY A 235 -4.71 11.68 18.04
CA GLY A 235 -5.88 12.17 17.31
C GLY A 235 -6.47 11.17 16.31
N GLU A 236 -5.65 10.38 15.64
CA GLU A 236 -6.10 9.29 14.76
C GLU A 236 -6.66 8.11 15.54
N MET A 237 -6.03 7.74 16.66
CA MET A 237 -6.54 6.67 17.53
C MET A 237 -7.91 7.03 18.11
N TYR A 238 -8.08 8.26 18.59
CA TYR A 238 -9.39 8.78 19.02
C TYR A 238 -10.42 8.70 17.88
N ARG A 239 -10.04 9.12 16.66
CA ARG A 239 -10.93 9.06 15.48
C ARG A 239 -11.24 7.62 15.06
N ALA A 240 -10.31 6.69 15.18
CA ALA A 240 -10.54 5.28 14.88
C ALA A 240 -11.62 4.68 15.80
N CYS A 241 -11.57 5.02 17.10
CA CYS A 241 -12.54 4.58 18.10
C CYS A 241 -13.88 5.34 18.03
N SER A 242 -13.88 6.61 17.60
CA SER A 242 -15.08 7.46 17.58
C SER A 242 -15.66 7.62 16.17
N LEU A 243 -16.74 6.89 15.88
CA LEU A 243 -17.47 6.99 14.62
C LEU A 243 -17.95 8.43 14.35
N SER A 244 -18.45 9.11 15.39
CA SER A 244 -18.89 10.50 15.31
C SER A 244 -17.77 11.46 14.90
N ALA A 245 -16.54 11.22 15.36
CA ALA A 245 -15.39 12.03 14.98
C ALA A 245 -14.99 11.83 13.50
N GLN A 246 -15.12 10.61 12.96
CA GLN A 246 -14.89 10.33 11.54
C GLN A 246 -15.95 11.04 10.67
N VAL A 247 -17.23 10.93 11.07
CA VAL A 247 -18.33 11.62 10.38
C VAL A 247 -18.13 13.13 10.37
N LYS A 248 -17.69 13.72 11.48
CA LYS A 248 -17.40 15.15 11.54
C LYS A 248 -16.33 15.59 10.53
N GLN A 249 -15.35 14.74 10.22
CA GLN A 249 -14.37 15.01 9.15
C GLN A 249 -14.99 14.91 7.76
N LEU A 250 -15.79 13.87 7.52
CA LEU A 250 -16.53 13.69 6.26
C LEU A 250 -17.48 14.86 5.99
N GLN A 251 -18.14 15.38 7.04
CA GLN A 251 -19.06 16.53 6.98
C GLN A 251 -18.39 17.85 6.58
N ARG A 252 -17.05 17.93 6.61
CA ARG A 252 -16.35 19.08 6.01
C ARG A 252 -16.61 19.14 4.51
N PHE A 253 -16.71 17.99 3.85
CA PHE A 253 -16.95 17.86 2.41
C PHE A 253 -18.43 17.66 2.08
N ILE A 254 -19.14 16.75 2.77
CA ILE A 254 -20.56 16.45 2.54
C ILE A 254 -21.32 16.63 3.86
N PRO A 255 -21.89 17.82 4.14
CA PRO A 255 -22.51 18.14 5.44
C PRO A 255 -23.69 17.26 5.82
N GLU A 256 -24.38 16.69 4.84
CA GLU A 256 -25.59 15.90 5.01
C GLU A 256 -25.32 14.46 5.47
N VAL A 257 -24.07 13.99 5.40
CA VAL A 257 -23.70 12.66 5.90
C VAL A 257 -23.81 12.63 7.41
N THR A 258 -24.52 11.63 7.93
CA THR A 258 -24.69 11.39 9.37
C THR A 258 -24.12 10.03 9.78
N VAL A 259 -24.01 9.81 11.09
CA VAL A 259 -23.58 8.52 11.66
C VAL A 259 -24.50 7.37 11.26
N ASN A 260 -25.79 7.65 11.04
CA ASN A 260 -26.77 6.64 10.65
C ASN A 260 -26.66 6.25 9.17
N ASP A 261 -25.89 6.98 8.38
CA ASP A 261 -25.75 6.77 6.92
C ASP A 261 -24.56 5.88 6.57
N ILE A 262 -23.78 5.47 7.57
CA ILE A 262 -22.53 4.75 7.39
C ILE A 262 -22.54 3.42 8.13
N VAL A 263 -21.83 2.45 7.58
CA VAL A 263 -21.53 1.16 8.21
C VAL A 263 -20.03 0.93 8.19
N ARG A 264 -19.53 0.08 9.11
CA ARG A 264 -18.12 -0.33 9.09
C ARG A 264 -17.86 -1.16 7.83
N GLY A 265 -16.80 -0.81 7.12
CA GLY A 265 -16.36 -1.46 5.90
C GLY A 265 -15.19 -2.41 6.11
N PRO A 266 -14.57 -2.86 5.01
CA PRO A 266 -13.35 -3.65 5.07
C PRO A 266 -12.16 -2.80 5.54
N SER A 267 -11.05 -3.46 5.80
CA SER A 267 -9.77 -2.84 6.12
C SER A 267 -8.69 -3.30 5.14
N GLY A 268 -7.62 -2.53 5.02
CA GLY A 268 -6.39 -2.96 4.38
C GLY A 268 -5.20 -2.66 5.28
N VAL A 269 -4.13 -3.44 5.18
CA VAL A 269 -2.89 -3.17 5.90
C VAL A 269 -1.81 -2.79 4.89
N ARG A 270 -1.20 -1.62 5.11
CA ARG A 270 -0.09 -1.12 4.30
C ARG A 270 1.22 -1.57 4.92
N ALA A 271 2.08 -2.15 4.10
CA ALA A 271 3.47 -2.42 4.45
C ALA A 271 4.25 -1.10 4.34
N GLN A 272 4.58 -0.49 5.48
CA GLN A 272 5.35 0.75 5.48
C GLN A 272 6.80 0.45 5.84
N ALA A 273 7.70 0.60 4.86
CA ALA A 273 9.14 0.51 5.09
C ALA A 273 9.62 1.70 5.91
N LEU A 274 10.32 1.40 7.01
CA LEU A 274 10.83 2.36 7.99
C LEU A 274 12.33 2.11 8.19
N ASP A 275 13.12 3.19 8.21
CA ASP A 275 14.53 3.14 8.59
C ASP A 275 14.73 3.24 10.11
N SER A 276 15.96 3.00 10.58
CA SER A 276 16.33 3.09 12.01
C SER A 276 16.21 4.50 12.59
N ASP A 277 16.05 5.52 11.76
CA ASP A 277 15.81 6.92 12.15
C ASP A 277 14.33 7.29 12.22
N GLY A 278 13.44 6.36 11.88
CA GLY A 278 12.00 6.57 11.90
C GLY A 278 11.48 7.38 10.70
N ASN A 279 12.24 7.41 9.60
CA ASN A 279 11.78 7.96 8.33
C ASN A 279 11.16 6.86 7.47
N LEU A 280 10.06 7.22 6.80
CA LEU A 280 9.43 6.35 5.84
C LEU A 280 10.33 6.28 4.60
N VAL A 281 10.58 5.07 4.12
CA VAL A 281 11.31 4.90 2.87
C VAL A 281 10.36 5.19 1.73
N ASP A 282 10.65 6.25 0.99
CA ASP A 282 9.78 6.78 -0.07
C ASP A 282 10.12 6.20 -1.47
N ASP A 283 11.20 5.43 -1.60
CA ASP A 283 11.66 4.85 -2.88
C ASP A 283 11.74 3.31 -2.82
N PHE A 284 11.96 2.68 -3.97
CA PHE A 284 12.19 1.24 -4.08
C PHE A 284 13.45 0.82 -3.32
N VAL A 285 13.35 -0.31 -2.63
CA VAL A 285 14.50 -0.93 -1.96
C VAL A 285 14.69 -2.31 -2.56
N PHE A 286 15.80 -2.47 -3.29
CA PHE A 286 16.24 -3.71 -3.90
C PHE A 286 17.47 -4.23 -3.17
N ASP A 287 17.33 -5.37 -2.50
CA ASP A 287 18.45 -6.02 -1.80
C ASP A 287 18.75 -7.38 -2.40
N GLY A 288 20.01 -7.79 -2.30
CA GLY A 288 20.44 -9.17 -2.48
C GLY A 288 20.72 -9.81 -1.13
N GLY A 289 20.60 -11.13 -1.05
CA GLY A 289 21.05 -11.91 0.12
C GLY A 289 22.55 -11.74 0.40
N SER A 290 23.02 -12.37 1.48
CA SER A 290 24.44 -12.41 1.82
C SER A 290 25.08 -13.75 1.43
N GLY A 291 26.37 -13.74 1.10
CA GLY A 291 27.09 -14.94 0.66
C GLY A 291 26.69 -15.40 -0.75
N ASP A 292 26.88 -16.69 -1.03
CA ASP A 292 26.73 -17.25 -2.38
C ASP A 292 25.32 -17.07 -2.96
N ILE A 293 24.29 -17.18 -2.11
CA ILE A 293 22.89 -17.00 -2.49
C ILE A 293 22.56 -15.56 -2.90
N GLY A 294 23.33 -14.58 -2.41
CA GLY A 294 23.11 -13.15 -2.67
C GLY A 294 23.18 -12.77 -4.14
N SER A 295 24.01 -13.47 -4.90
CA SER A 295 24.13 -13.31 -6.36
C SER A 295 22.92 -13.83 -7.14
N ARG A 296 21.99 -14.53 -6.49
CA ARG A 296 20.86 -15.22 -7.12
C ARG A 296 19.50 -14.79 -6.61
N ILE A 297 19.45 -13.86 -5.66
CA ILE A 297 18.19 -13.38 -5.08
C ILE A 297 18.06 -11.87 -5.23
N LEU A 298 16.87 -11.44 -5.63
CA LEU A 298 16.43 -10.05 -5.63
C LEU A 298 15.22 -9.89 -4.71
N HIS A 299 15.39 -9.15 -3.63
CA HIS A 299 14.32 -8.77 -2.73
C HIS A 299 13.75 -7.40 -3.09
N VAL A 300 12.46 -7.33 -3.44
CA VAL A 300 11.71 -6.08 -3.55
C VAL A 300 11.10 -5.77 -2.18
N ARG A 301 11.79 -4.94 -1.39
CA ARG A 301 11.47 -4.67 0.02
C ARG A 301 10.57 -3.48 0.27
N ASN A 302 10.47 -2.57 -0.70
CA ASN A 302 9.53 -1.47 -0.64
C ASN A 302 9.01 -1.16 -2.04
N ALA A 303 7.69 -1.01 -2.14
CA ALA A 303 7.01 -0.54 -3.35
C ALA A 303 6.00 0.53 -2.91
N PRO A 304 6.42 1.81 -2.85
CA PRO A 304 5.60 2.87 -2.27
C PRO A 304 4.35 3.17 -3.10
N SER A 305 3.32 3.72 -2.46
CA SER A 305 2.12 4.21 -3.16
C SER A 305 2.52 5.29 -4.18
N PRO A 306 2.00 5.28 -5.43
CA PRO A 306 0.87 4.52 -5.95
C PRO A 306 1.27 3.22 -6.71
N ALA A 307 1.89 2.27 -6.01
CA ALA A 307 2.34 0.98 -6.58
C ALA A 307 1.25 0.23 -7.37
N ALA A 308 0.00 0.25 -6.91
CA ALA A 308 -1.08 -0.45 -7.60
C ALA A 308 -1.37 0.14 -8.99
N THR A 309 -1.37 1.47 -9.13
CA THR A 309 -1.56 2.14 -10.42
C THR A 309 -0.34 1.98 -11.32
N SER A 310 0.86 1.94 -10.74
CA SER A 310 2.12 1.86 -11.48
C SER A 310 2.62 0.42 -11.63
N SER A 311 1.81 -0.60 -11.32
CA SER A 311 2.24 -1.99 -11.16
C SER A 311 2.98 -2.55 -12.38
N LEU A 312 2.50 -2.29 -13.59
CA LEU A 312 3.14 -2.73 -14.83
C LEU A 312 4.47 -2.00 -15.12
N ALA A 313 4.55 -0.71 -14.79
CA ALA A 313 5.79 0.05 -14.92
C ALA A 313 6.84 -0.44 -13.90
N ILE A 314 6.39 -0.72 -12.68
CA ILE A 314 7.23 -1.30 -11.62
C ILE A 314 7.69 -2.72 -12.01
N ALA A 315 6.80 -3.54 -12.57
CA ALA A 315 7.17 -4.87 -13.05
C ALA A 315 8.26 -4.81 -14.14
N ARG A 316 8.20 -3.81 -15.05
CA ARG A 316 9.26 -3.57 -16.03
C ARG A 316 10.58 -3.19 -15.36
N MET A 317 10.55 -2.26 -14.41
CA MET A 317 11.74 -1.86 -13.64
C MET A 317 12.37 -3.06 -12.92
N ILE A 318 11.55 -3.90 -12.27
CA ILE A 318 12.02 -5.12 -11.62
C ILE A 318 12.61 -6.09 -12.64
N ALA A 319 11.96 -6.30 -13.79
CA ALA A 319 12.46 -7.19 -14.83
C ALA A 319 13.81 -6.71 -15.41
N ASP A 320 13.98 -5.40 -15.58
CA ASP A 320 15.25 -4.81 -16.03
C ASP A 320 16.36 -5.00 -14.98
N GLU A 321 16.04 -4.78 -13.69
CA GLU A 321 16.96 -5.06 -12.57
C GLU A 321 17.36 -6.55 -12.51
N VAL A 322 16.40 -7.46 -12.68
CA VAL A 322 16.64 -8.92 -12.72
C VAL A 322 17.61 -9.29 -13.84
N LYS A 323 17.39 -8.78 -15.05
CA LYS A 323 18.27 -9.03 -16.20
C LYS A 323 19.67 -8.52 -15.96
N GLN A 324 19.79 -7.31 -15.43
CA GLN A 324 21.08 -6.70 -15.12
C GLN A 324 21.82 -7.46 -14.02
N ARG A 325 21.12 -7.81 -12.94
CA ARG A 325 21.73 -8.43 -11.75
C ARG A 325 22.13 -9.89 -11.98
N PHE A 326 21.37 -10.63 -12.77
CA PHE A 326 21.60 -12.06 -13.02
C PHE A 326 22.18 -12.35 -14.42
N GLU A 327 22.50 -11.32 -15.20
CA GLU A 327 23.08 -11.43 -16.54
C GLU A 327 22.23 -12.30 -17.50
N LEU A 328 20.91 -12.08 -17.51
CA LEU A 328 19.90 -12.81 -18.32
C LEU A 328 19.50 -12.08 -19.59
#